data_AF-A0A8T4IY06-F1
#
_entry.id   AF-A0A8T4IY06-F1
#
_cell.length_a   1.000
_cell.length_b   1.000
_cell.length_c   1.000
_cell.angle_alpha   90.00
_cell.angle_beta   90.00
_cell.angle_gamma   90.00
#
_symmetry.space_group_name_H-M   'P 1'
#
loop_
_entity.id
_entity.type
_entity.pdbx_description
1 polymer ?
#
loop_
_entity_poly.entity_id
_entity_poly.type
_entity_poly.pdbx_seq_one_letter_code
_entity_poly.pdbx_strand_id
1 'polypeptide(L)'
;NHLVRMHLPLVEHLARRFRNRGEPLDDLTQVATIGLIKSVDRFDPERGVEFSTYATPTVVGEIKRHFRDKGWAVRVPRRLQE
;
A
#
# COMPACT_ATOMS: atom_id res chain seq x y z
N ASN A 1 -8.43 6.47 -15.55
CA ASN A 1 -8.67 5.95 -14.19
C ASN A 1 -9.25 4.52 -14.11
N HIS A 2 -9.29 3.73 -15.19
CA HIS A 2 -9.84 2.37 -15.13
C HIS A 2 -8.95 1.38 -14.35
N LEU A 3 -7.63 1.41 -14.57
CA LEU A 3 -6.65 0.54 -13.88
C LEU A 3 -6.63 0.74 -12.36
N VAL A 4 -6.74 1.99 -11.89
CA VAL A 4 -6.80 2.31 -10.46
C VAL A 4 -8.06 1.71 -9.82
N ARG A 5 -9.22 1.84 -10.48
CA ARG A 5 -10.49 1.29 -9.99
C ARG A 5 -10.49 -0.24 -9.89
N MET A 6 -9.86 -0.93 -10.84
CA MET A 6 -9.76 -2.40 -10.81
C MET A 6 -8.91 -2.93 -9.63
N HIS A 7 -8.01 -2.11 -9.10
CA HIS A 7 -7.10 -2.50 -8.02
C HIS A 7 -7.47 -1.90 -6.65
N LEU A 8 -8.65 -1.28 -6.52
CA LEU A 8 -9.18 -0.85 -5.23
C LEU A 8 -9.28 -2.01 -4.20
N PRO A 9 -9.68 -3.25 -4.58
CA PRO A 9 -9.67 -4.37 -3.64
C PRO A 9 -8.27 -4.69 -3.09
N LEU A 10 -7.22 -4.53 -3.90
CA LEU A 10 -5.82 -4.70 -3.46
C LEU A 10 -5.44 -3.64 -2.42
N VAL A 11 -5.81 -2.38 -2.67
CA VAL A 11 -5.59 -1.25 -1.74
C VAL A 11 -6.27 -1.53 -0.41
N GLU A 12 -7.56 -1.86 -0.41
CA GLU A 12 -8.31 -2.15 0.80
C GLU A 12 -7.72 -3.35 1.57
N HIS A 13 -7.38 -4.42 0.85
CA HIS A 13 -6.77 -5.61 1.44
C HIS A 13 -5.46 -5.27 2.15
N LEU A 14 -4.58 -4.51 1.50
CA LEU A 14 -3.29 -4.12 2.07
C LEU A 14 -3.47 -3.14 3.24
N ALA A 15 -4.33 -2.12 3.13
CA ALA A 15 -4.62 -1.18 4.21
C ALA A 15 -5.18 -1.87 5.46
N ARG A 16 -6.09 -2.84 5.30
CA ARG A 16 -6.67 -3.61 6.41
C ARG A 16 -5.63 -4.37 7.23
N ARG A 17 -4.49 -4.78 6.64
CA ARG A 17 -3.39 -5.42 7.39
C ARG A 17 -2.77 -4.48 8.44
N PHE A 18 -2.94 -3.17 8.26
CA PHE A 18 -2.42 -2.11 9.12
C PHE A 18 -3.47 -1.49 10.06
N ARG A 19 -4.71 -1.99 10.08
CA ARG A 19 -5.77 -1.49 10.98
C ARG A 19 -5.38 -1.56 12.47
N ASN A 20 -6.10 -0.80 13.30
CA ASN A 20 -5.97 -0.77 14.76
C ASN A 20 -4.57 -0.38 15.25
N ARG A 21 -3.90 0.50 14.49
CA ARG A 21 -2.56 0.99 14.76
C ARG A 21 -2.57 2.50 14.95
N GLY A 22 -3.58 3.05 15.61
CA GLY A 22 -3.67 4.50 15.85
C GLY A 22 -3.90 5.37 14.61
N GLU A 23 -4.15 4.77 13.44
CA GLU A 23 -4.56 5.47 12.21
C GLU A 23 -5.91 4.95 11.71
N PRO A 24 -6.83 5.85 11.29
CA PRO A 24 -8.08 5.47 10.66
C PRO A 24 -7.85 4.62 9.41
N LEU A 25 -8.72 3.63 9.17
CA LEU A 25 -8.60 2.77 7.99
C LEU A 25 -8.71 3.57 6.68
N ASP A 26 -9.51 4.62 6.65
CA ASP A 26 -9.70 5.46 5.47
C ASP A 26 -8.42 6.22 5.13
N ASP A 27 -7.69 6.72 6.13
CA ASP A 27 -6.39 7.36 5.94
C ASP A 27 -5.35 6.36 5.42
N LEU A 28 -5.32 5.14 5.97
CA LEU A 28 -4.47 4.07 5.47
C LEU A 28 -4.81 3.67 4.02
N THR A 29 -6.09 3.69 3.66
CA THR A 29 -6.58 3.41 2.31
C THR A 29 -6.14 4.51 1.34
N GLN A 30 -6.17 5.77 1.76
CA GLN A 30 -5.67 6.89 0.96
C GLN A 30 -4.16 6.76 0.71
N VAL A 31 -3.38 6.49 1.76
CA VAL A 31 -1.93 6.26 1.64
C VAL A 31 -1.62 5.08 0.73
N ALA A 32 -2.35 3.97 0.89
CA ALA A 32 -2.21 2.80 0.03
C ALA A 32 -2.56 3.12 -1.44
N THR A 33 -3.55 3.98 -1.66
CA THR A 33 -3.94 4.44 -3.01
C THR A 33 -2.84 5.27 -3.66
N ILE A 34 -2.12 6.10 -2.91
CA ILE A 34 -0.94 6.83 -3.42
C ILE A 34 0.12 5.86 -3.91
N GLY A 35 0.38 4.78 -3.15
CA GLY A 35 1.29 3.72 -3.57
C GLY A 35 0.83 3.01 -4.85
N LEU A 36 -0.47 2.73 -4.96
CA LEU A 36 -1.04 2.12 -6.16
C LEU A 36 -0.85 3.01 -7.39
N ILE A 37 -1.15 4.31 -7.29
CA ILE A 37 -0.99 5.27 -8.39
C ILE A 37 0.48 5.30 -8.85
N LYS A 38 1.42 5.43 -7.90
CA LYS A 38 2.87 5.40 -8.20
C LYS A 38 3.28 4.10 -8.91
N SER A 39 2.68 2.97 -8.55
CA SER A 39 2.93 1.69 -9.22
C SER A 39 2.33 1.65 -10.62
N VAL A 40 1.10 2.14 -10.83
CA VAL A 40 0.49 2.24 -12.17
C VAL A 40 1.37 3.06 -13.11
N ASP A 41 1.91 4.19 -12.64
CA ASP A 41 2.71 5.11 -13.46
C ASP A 41 4.07 4.52 -13.91
N ARG A 42 4.55 3.48 -13.22
CA ARG A 42 5.90 2.90 -13.43
C ARG A 42 5.89 1.44 -13.84
N PHE A 43 4.72 0.82 -13.89
CA PHE A 43 4.60 -0.58 -14.24
C PHE A 43 4.80 -0.77 -15.73
N ASP A 44 5.57 -1.81 -16.06
CA ASP A 44 5.87 -2.23 -17.42
C ASP A 44 5.37 -3.67 -17.59
N PRO A 45 4.27 -3.88 -18.35
CA PRO A 45 3.67 -5.20 -18.52
C PRO A 45 4.56 -6.17 -19.31
N GLU A 46 5.54 -5.67 -20.08
CA GLU A 46 6.44 -6.51 -20.88
C GLU A 46 7.44 -7.29 -20.00
N ARG A 47 7.57 -6.92 -18.73
CA ARG A 47 8.44 -7.61 -17.76
C ARG A 47 7.91 -8.96 -17.28
N GLY A 48 6.69 -9.34 -17.68
CA GLY A 48 6.12 -10.67 -17.40
C GLY A 48 5.80 -10.93 -15.93
N VAL A 49 5.62 -9.87 -15.12
CA VAL A 49 5.20 -9.98 -13.72
C VAL A 49 3.81 -9.42 -13.54
N GLU A 50 2.98 -10.10 -12.74
CA GLU A 50 1.65 -9.61 -12.39
C GLU A 50 1.72 -8.23 -11.72
N PHE A 51 0.83 -7.32 -12.11
CA PHE A 51 0.82 -5.96 -11.57
C PHE A 51 0.65 -5.94 -10.05
N SER A 52 -0.17 -6.84 -9.50
CA SER A 52 -0.37 -6.97 -8.05
C SER A 52 0.92 -7.33 -7.31
N THR A 53 1.73 -8.23 -7.87
CA THR A 53 3.05 -8.61 -7.36
C THR A 53 4.00 -7.41 -7.37
N TYR A 54 4.00 -6.63 -8.46
CA TYR A 54 4.82 -5.42 -8.58
C TYR A 54 4.37 -4.30 -7.62
N ALA A 55 3.07 -4.06 -7.50
CA ALA A 55 2.52 -2.92 -6.76
C ALA A 55 2.54 -3.13 -5.23
N THR A 56 2.40 -4.37 -4.77
CA THR A 56 2.36 -4.71 -3.33
C THR A 56 3.50 -4.09 -2.51
N PRO A 57 4.79 -4.26 -2.87
CA PRO A 57 5.89 -3.67 -2.09
C PRO A 57 5.86 -2.13 -2.06
N THR A 58 5.47 -1.47 -3.15
CA THR A 58 5.32 -0.01 -3.19
C THR A 58 4.20 0.46 -2.26
N VAL A 59 3.01 -0.15 -2.37
CA VAL A 59 1.84 0.17 -1.53
C VAL A 59 2.15 -0.02 -0.05
N VAL A 60 2.72 -1.18 0.32
CA VAL A 60 3.13 -1.46 1.70
C VAL A 60 4.20 -0.48 2.18
N GLY A 61 5.15 -0.12 1.31
CA GLY A 61 6.19 0.86 1.60
C GLY A 61 5.64 2.25 1.94
N GLU A 62 4.63 2.72 1.20
CA GLU A 62 3.96 4.00 1.48
C GLU A 62 3.24 3.98 2.84
N ILE A 63 2.52 2.90 3.15
CA ILE A 63 1.85 2.77 4.46
C ILE A 63 2.87 2.75 5.60
N LYS A 64 3.97 2.00 5.45
CA LYS A 64 5.06 1.97 6.45
C LYS A 64 5.72 3.34 6.63
N ARG A 65 5.92 4.08 5.53
CA ARG A 65 6.47 5.44 5.56
C ARG A 65 5.54 6.38 6.31
N HIS A 66 4.23 6.33 6.04
CA HIS A 66 3.24 7.15 6.75
C HIS A 66 3.32 6.99 8.28
N PHE A 67 3.42 5.76 8.79
CA PHE A 67 3.62 5.53 10.23
C PHE A 67 4.96 6.04 10.76
N ARG A 68 6.01 6.00 9.94
CA ARG A 68 7.34 6.50 10.33
C ARG A 68 7.32 8.02 10.47
N ASP A 69 6.74 8.70 9.49
CA ASP A 69 6.69 10.16 9.42
C ASP A 69 5.81 10.76 10.52
N LYS A 70 4.79 10.02 10.98
CA LYS A 70 3.92 10.39 12.12
C LYS A 70 4.49 10.08 13.51
N GLY A 71 5.75 9.66 13.62
CA GLY A 71 6.41 9.49 14.93
C GLY A 71 5.98 8.24 15.69
N TRP A 72 6.25 7.06 15.12
CA TRP A 72 6.39 5.76 15.79
C TRP A 72 5.47 5.40 16.99
N ALA A 73 4.21 5.83 17.00
CA ALA A 73 3.22 5.33 17.96
C ALA A 73 2.89 3.84 17.76
N VAL A 74 3.43 3.21 16.71
CA VAL A 74 3.08 1.86 16.28
C VAL A 74 4.33 1.04 15.96
N ARG A 75 4.64 0.05 16.81
CA ARG A 75 5.49 -1.07 16.39
C ARG A 75 4.79 -1.83 15.27
N VAL A 76 5.22 -1.65 14.02
CA VAL A 76 4.81 -2.52 12.91
C VAL A 76 5.31 -3.95 13.23
N PRO A 77 4.44 -4.96 13.30
CA PRO A 77 4.85 -6.33 13.61
C PRO A 77 5.91 -6.85 12.63
N ARG A 78 6.88 -7.63 13.13
CA ARG A 78 8.00 -8.18 12.33
C ARG A 78 7.56 -8.91 11.06
N ARG A 79 6.42 -9.61 11.10
CA ARG A 79 5.82 -10.32 9.93
C ARG A 79 5.45 -9.43 8.74
N LEU A 80 5.39 -8.12 8.95
CA LEU A 80 5.17 -7.14 7.87
C LEU A 80 6.46 -6.42 7.47
N GLN A 81 7.56 -6.59 8.21
CA GLN A 81 8.83 -5.91 7.95
C GLN A 81 9.67 -6.65 6.90
N GLU A 82 9.54 -7.97 6.82
CA GLU A 82 10.15 -8.88 5.84
C GLU A 82 9.49 -8.80 4.45
#